data_AF-A0A929V707-F1
#
_entry.id   AF-A0A929V707-F1
#
_cell.length_a   1.000
_cell.length_b   1.000
_cell.length_c   1.000
_cell.angle_alpha   90.00
_cell.angle_beta   90.00
_cell.angle_gamma   90.00
#
_symmetry.space_group_name_H-M   'P 1'
#
loop_
_entity.id
_entity.type
_entity.pdbx_description
1 polymer ?
#
loop_
_entity_poly.entity_id
_entity_poly.type
_entity_poly.pdbx_seq_one_letter_code
_entity_poly.pdbx_strand_id
1 'polypeptide(L)'
;MLFLNKTTEVVAKKLKFGTINGIALGEYGRGRQQIFLPTPKGLEGTVGGLRPYLTIGLTKAGKPRINRGKDKDMYLALSSERGYTRRGNGVIKTPVSQEVELIARGNGADGDAGRIGYWDVVLVKANEGDVFRVTWGGSGYNYEPTFYVVHNNQIFEADQQEVEDLYESLGLEMPFGLSFEDSRMVVDLEEWKTI
;
A
#
# COMPACT_ATOMS: atom_id res chain seq x y z
N MET A 1 -6.28 -2.94 13.31
CA MET A 1 -7.05 -3.04 12.03
C MET A 1 -6.10 -3.14 10.85
N LEU A 2 -6.47 -3.88 9.80
CA LEU A 2 -5.63 -4.06 8.60
C LEU A 2 -6.40 -3.70 7.33
N PHE A 3 -5.84 -2.84 6.49
CA PHE A 3 -6.34 -2.49 5.17
C PHE A 3 -5.39 -2.97 4.07
N LEU A 4 -5.94 -3.48 2.97
CA LEU A 4 -5.20 -3.77 1.75
C LEU A 4 -5.90 -3.11 0.56
N ASN A 5 -5.17 -2.33 -0.25
CA ASN A 5 -5.74 -1.75 -1.47
C ASN A 5 -5.83 -2.75 -2.64
N LYS A 6 -5.39 -3.99 -2.43
CA LYS A 6 -5.49 -5.09 -3.38
C LYS A 6 -6.08 -6.31 -2.69
N THR A 7 -6.98 -7.00 -3.38
CA THR A 7 -7.46 -8.32 -2.94
C THR A 7 -6.44 -9.39 -3.31
N THR A 8 -6.02 -10.19 -2.33
CA THR A 8 -5.03 -11.25 -2.48
C THR A 8 -5.49 -12.54 -1.80
N GLU A 9 -5.07 -13.69 -2.33
CA GLU A 9 -5.42 -15.01 -1.79
C GLU A 9 -4.50 -15.40 -0.63
N VAL A 10 -5.08 -16.09 0.35
CA VAL A 10 -4.31 -16.81 1.37
C VAL A 10 -3.76 -18.09 0.73
N VAL A 11 -2.43 -18.16 0.61
CA VAL A 11 -1.73 -19.27 -0.03
C VAL A 11 -0.89 -20.06 0.98
N ALA A 12 -0.79 -21.36 0.76
CA ALA A 12 0.09 -22.24 1.51
C ALA A 12 1.53 -22.14 0.96
N LYS A 13 2.47 -21.67 1.78
CA LYS A 13 3.89 -21.57 1.43
C LYS A 13 4.68 -22.64 2.18
N LYS A 14 5.35 -23.53 1.43
CA LYS A 14 6.26 -24.53 1.99
C LYS A 14 7.60 -23.87 2.36
N LEU A 15 7.95 -23.94 3.64
CA LEU A 15 9.22 -23.49 4.20
C LEU A 15 10.02 -24.69 4.70
N LYS A 16 11.30 -24.49 5.02
CA LYS A 16 12.19 -25.56 5.51
C LYS A 16 11.67 -26.26 6.77
N PHE A 17 10.86 -25.57 7.57
CA PHE A 17 10.35 -26.05 8.85
C PHE A 17 8.84 -26.38 8.82
N GLY A 18 8.21 -26.41 7.64
CA GLY A 18 6.80 -26.75 7.48
C GLY A 18 6.06 -25.84 6.51
N THR A 19 4.75 -26.07 6.39
CA THR A 19 3.87 -25.26 5.53
C THR A 19 3.16 -24.20 6.37
N ILE A 20 3.17 -22.96 5.90
CA ILE A 20 2.49 -21.83 6.53
C ILE A 20 1.51 -21.20 5.54
N ASN A 21 0.29 -20.95 5.98
CA ASN A 21 -0.66 -20.14 5.23
C ASN A 21 -0.36 -18.66 5.43
N GLY A 22 -0.36 -17.88 4.35
CA GLY A 22 -0.11 -16.45 4.40
C GLY A 22 -0.54 -15.75 3.13
N ILE A 23 -0.51 -14.43 3.15
CA ILE A 23 -0.64 -13.65 1.93
C ILE A 23 0.75 -13.23 1.44
N ALA A 24 0.89 -13.14 0.13
CA ALA A 24 2.09 -12.67 -0.53
C ALA A 24 1.80 -11.36 -1.27
N LEU A 25 2.63 -10.35 -1.03
CA LEU A 25 2.56 -9.05 -1.68
C LEU A 25 3.92 -8.74 -2.32
N GLY A 26 3.90 -8.37 -3.60
CA GLY A 26 5.11 -8.25 -4.41
C GLY A 26 5.65 -9.61 -4.87
N GLU A 27 6.84 -9.59 -5.46
CA GLU A 27 7.42 -10.74 -6.16
C GLU A 27 8.73 -11.21 -5.53
N TYR A 28 9.02 -12.49 -5.72
CA TYR A 28 10.25 -13.10 -5.22
C TYR A 28 11.25 -13.33 -6.35
N GLY A 29 12.52 -12.95 -6.13
CA GLY A 29 13.65 -13.30 -7.00
C GLY A 29 14.12 -12.16 -7.91
N ARG A 30 15.27 -12.34 -8.57
CA ARG A 30 15.89 -11.37 -9.52
C ARG A 30 15.83 -9.89 -9.04
N GLY A 31 16.20 -9.65 -7.78
CA GLY A 31 16.22 -8.30 -7.18
C GLY A 31 14.87 -7.79 -6.65
N ARG A 32 13.80 -8.59 -6.78
CA ARG A 32 12.47 -8.29 -6.22
C ARG A 32 12.34 -8.80 -4.80
N GLN A 33 11.59 -8.07 -3.99
CA GLN A 33 11.34 -8.37 -2.59
C GLN A 33 9.86 -8.65 -2.37
N GLN A 34 9.55 -9.84 -1.85
CA GLN A 34 8.18 -10.21 -1.49
C GLN A 34 7.97 -10.03 0.00
N ILE A 35 6.92 -9.29 0.37
CA ILE A 35 6.38 -9.33 1.73
C ILE A 35 5.51 -10.58 1.81
N PHE A 36 5.88 -11.51 2.70
CA PHE A 36 5.04 -12.66 3.04
C PHE A 36 4.52 -12.50 4.47
N LEU A 37 3.21 -12.41 4.62
CA LEU A 37 2.56 -12.24 5.92
C LEU A 37 1.86 -13.55 6.31
N PRO A 38 2.43 -14.34 7.24
CA PRO A 38 1.73 -15.47 7.83
C PRO A 38 0.37 -15.05 8.39
N THR A 39 -0.62 -15.91 8.23
CA THR A 39 -2.01 -15.66 8.65
C THR A 39 -2.39 -16.50 9.87
N PRO A 40 -3.37 -16.07 10.67
CA PRO A 40 -3.85 -16.85 11.80
C PRO A 40 -4.62 -18.09 11.29
N LYS A 41 -4.60 -19.18 12.08
CA LYS A 41 -5.28 -20.43 11.73
C LYS A 41 -6.78 -20.20 11.43
N GLY A 42 -7.24 -20.75 10.31
CA GLY A 42 -8.63 -20.64 9.85
C GLY A 42 -8.97 -19.29 9.21
N LEU A 43 -7.97 -18.48 8.82
CA LEU A 43 -8.17 -17.46 7.81
C LEU A 43 -7.92 -18.10 6.43
N GLU A 44 -8.95 -18.10 5.59
CA GLU A 44 -8.97 -18.74 4.27
C GLU A 44 -9.63 -17.80 3.26
N GLY A 45 -9.47 -18.08 1.97
CA GLY A 45 -10.02 -17.26 0.89
C GLY A 45 -9.18 -16.01 0.61
N THR A 46 -9.83 -14.88 0.38
CA THR A 46 -9.18 -13.63 -0.01
C THR A 46 -9.17 -12.57 1.09
N VAL A 47 -8.13 -11.75 1.10
CA VAL A 47 -7.96 -10.60 1.99
C VAL A 47 -7.81 -9.35 1.13
N GLY A 48 -8.61 -8.32 1.40
CA GLY A 48 -8.68 -7.07 0.64
C GLY A 48 -9.54 -6.06 1.38
N GLY A 49 -9.36 -4.77 1.13
CA GLY A 49 -10.07 -3.69 1.82
C GLY A 49 -9.80 -3.67 3.33
N LEU A 50 -10.63 -2.92 4.07
CA LEU A 50 -10.52 -2.83 5.52
C LEU A 50 -11.02 -4.12 6.20
N ARG A 51 -10.20 -4.65 7.11
CA ARG A 51 -10.49 -5.83 7.93
C ARG A 51 -10.34 -5.44 9.40
N PRO A 52 -11.44 -5.05 10.08
CA PRO A 52 -11.38 -4.51 11.43
C PRO A 52 -10.99 -5.56 12.49
N TYR A 53 -11.12 -6.85 12.16
CA TYR A 53 -10.77 -7.97 13.04
C TYR A 53 -9.34 -8.51 12.82
N LEU A 54 -8.59 -7.90 11.90
CA LEU A 54 -7.20 -8.25 11.61
C LEU A 54 -6.26 -7.14 12.04
N THR A 55 -5.04 -7.52 12.40
CA THR A 55 -3.97 -6.60 12.79
C THR A 55 -2.61 -7.17 12.37
N ILE A 56 -1.56 -6.36 12.49
CA ILE A 56 -0.18 -6.77 12.30
C ILE A 56 0.49 -6.97 13.65
N GLY A 57 1.17 -8.09 13.81
CA GLY A 57 2.13 -8.27 14.89
C GLY A 57 3.45 -8.79 14.34
N LEU A 58 4.43 -8.91 15.22
CA LEU A 58 5.74 -9.42 14.88
C LEU A 58 5.91 -10.87 15.36
N THR A 59 6.63 -11.66 14.56
CA THR A 59 7.17 -12.95 15.00
C THR A 59 8.30 -12.72 16.00
N LYS A 60 8.76 -13.77 16.70
CA LYS A 60 9.95 -13.70 17.59
C LYS A 60 11.20 -13.17 16.87
N ALA A 61 11.29 -13.34 15.56
CA ALA A 61 12.40 -12.86 14.73
C ALA A 61 12.14 -11.47 14.13
N GLY A 62 11.15 -10.72 14.63
CA GLY A 62 10.82 -9.38 14.16
C GLY A 62 10.12 -9.31 12.79
N LYS A 63 9.78 -10.45 12.18
CA LYS A 63 9.08 -10.46 10.88
C LYS A 63 7.58 -10.22 11.05
N PRO A 64 6.93 -9.40 10.21
CA PRO A 64 5.50 -9.14 10.34
C PRO A 64 4.66 -10.37 10.03
N ARG A 65 3.50 -10.46 10.69
CA ARG A 65 2.45 -11.46 10.47
C ARG A 65 1.07 -10.85 10.74
N ILE A 66 0.05 -11.43 10.12
CA ILE A 66 -1.34 -11.09 10.43
C ILE A 66 -1.77 -11.85 11.68
N ASN A 67 -2.40 -11.15 12.61
CA ASN A 67 -3.07 -11.72 13.77
C ASN A 67 -4.56 -11.41 13.72
N ARG A 68 -5.37 -12.15 14.48
CA ARG A 68 -6.71 -11.70 14.86
C ARG A 68 -6.56 -10.71 16.01
N GLY A 69 -7.23 -9.57 15.92
CA GLY A 69 -7.13 -8.52 16.93
C GLY A 69 -8.20 -7.45 16.74
N LYS A 70 -8.52 -6.75 17.82
CA LYS A 70 -9.34 -5.54 17.84
C LYS A 70 -8.55 -4.37 18.40
N ASP A 71 -7.24 -4.35 18.16
CA ASP A 71 -6.44 -3.20 18.54
C ASP A 71 -6.88 -1.95 17.78
N LYS A 72 -6.57 -0.80 18.37
CA LYS A 72 -6.88 0.51 17.79
C LYS A 72 -5.90 0.92 16.69
N ASP A 73 -4.78 0.22 16.57
CA ASP A 73 -3.76 0.54 15.56
C ASP A 73 -4.30 0.30 14.15
N MET A 74 -3.95 1.17 13.20
CA MET A 74 -4.29 1.02 11.79
C MET A 74 -3.05 0.59 11.00
N TYR A 75 -3.17 -0.46 10.21
CA TYR A 75 -2.10 -0.95 9.34
C TYR A 75 -2.58 -0.95 7.89
N LEU A 76 -1.78 -0.41 6.97
CA LEU A 76 -2.08 -0.42 5.54
C LEU A 76 -1.00 -1.24 4.83
N ALA A 77 -1.43 -2.24 4.07
CA ALA A 77 -0.59 -2.86 3.06
C ALA A 77 -1.00 -2.29 1.69
N LEU A 78 -0.20 -1.36 1.20
CA LEU A 78 -0.43 -0.68 -0.07
C LEU A 78 0.45 -1.29 -1.15
N SER A 79 -0.14 -1.57 -2.29
CA SER A 79 0.54 -2.02 -3.49
C SER A 79 0.20 -1.09 -4.63
N SER A 80 1.21 -0.64 -5.37
CA SER A 80 0.99 0.11 -6.61
C SER A 80 0.83 -0.80 -7.82
N GLU A 81 0.71 -2.12 -7.63
CA GLU A 81 0.69 -3.12 -8.70
C GLU A 81 -0.49 -2.92 -9.64
N ARG A 82 -0.20 -2.87 -10.94
CA ARG A 82 -1.16 -2.86 -12.05
C ARG A 82 -0.50 -3.49 -13.28
N GLY A 83 -1.13 -3.44 -14.45
CA GLY A 83 -0.46 -3.83 -15.70
C GLY A 83 0.56 -2.78 -16.11
N TYR A 84 1.84 -3.13 -16.20
CA TYR A 84 2.89 -2.17 -16.56
C TYR A 84 3.15 -2.17 -18.07
N THR A 85 3.32 -0.96 -18.58
CA THR A 85 3.92 -0.72 -19.89
C THR A 85 5.24 0.01 -19.69
N ARG A 86 6.11 0.05 -20.70
CA ARG A 86 7.46 0.67 -20.67
C ARG A 86 7.49 2.16 -20.27
N ARG A 87 6.37 2.74 -19.87
CA ARG A 87 6.17 4.15 -19.56
C ARG A 87 5.63 4.28 -18.14
N GLY A 88 6.47 4.15 -17.13
CA GLY A 88 6.14 4.60 -15.77
C GLY A 88 6.10 3.47 -14.74
N ASN A 89 6.61 3.80 -13.56
CA ASN A 89 6.69 2.92 -12.40
C ASN A 89 5.59 3.25 -11.41
N GLY A 90 5.18 2.26 -10.65
CA GLY A 90 4.25 2.45 -9.56
C GLY A 90 5.04 2.73 -8.30
N VAL A 91 4.65 3.80 -7.61
CA VAL A 91 5.32 4.30 -6.41
C VAL A 91 4.28 4.74 -5.41
N ILE A 92 4.65 4.62 -4.13
CA ILE A 92 3.79 5.02 -3.01
C ILE A 92 4.47 6.19 -2.31
N LYS A 93 3.75 7.30 -2.22
CA LYS A 93 4.24 8.57 -1.69
C LYS A 93 3.39 9.03 -0.50
N THR A 94 3.98 9.90 0.30
CA THR A 94 3.35 10.56 1.46
C THR A 94 3.87 12.00 1.54
N PRO A 95 3.16 12.93 2.19
CA PRO A 95 3.69 14.26 2.48
C PRO A 95 5.01 14.19 3.25
N VAL A 96 5.93 15.11 2.97
CA VAL A 96 7.25 15.16 3.64
C VAL A 96 7.11 15.34 5.15
N SER A 97 6.11 16.10 5.59
CA SER A 97 5.75 16.35 6.99
C SER A 97 5.21 15.11 7.73
N GLN A 98 4.71 14.10 7.02
CA GLN A 98 4.15 12.91 7.63
C GLN A 98 5.26 11.94 8.07
N GLU A 99 5.30 11.57 9.34
CA GLU A 99 6.17 10.48 9.82
C GLU A 99 5.56 9.12 9.49
N VAL A 100 6.33 8.25 8.82
CA VAL A 100 5.86 6.93 8.42
C VAL A 100 6.58 5.85 9.20
N GLU A 101 5.81 5.04 9.93
CA GLU A 101 6.31 3.81 10.55
C GLU A 101 6.25 2.65 9.52
N LEU A 102 7.32 2.52 8.73
CA LEU A 102 7.47 1.44 7.75
C LEU A 102 7.82 0.11 8.43
N ILE A 103 6.92 -0.87 8.30
CA ILE A 103 7.09 -2.21 8.90
C ILE A 103 7.82 -3.15 7.94
N ALA A 104 7.44 -3.11 6.66
CA ALA A 104 8.08 -3.90 5.61
C ALA A 104 7.88 -3.26 4.24
N ARG A 105 8.85 -3.48 3.36
CA ARG A 105 8.78 -3.11 1.94
C ARG A 105 8.96 -4.34 1.06
N GLY A 106 8.27 -4.33 -0.05
CA GLY A 106 8.42 -5.27 -1.15
C GLY A 106 8.28 -4.55 -2.47
N ASN A 107 8.48 -5.26 -3.56
CA ASN A 107 8.30 -4.76 -4.91
C ASN A 107 8.05 -5.93 -5.86
N GLY A 108 7.53 -5.62 -7.03
CA GLY A 108 7.57 -6.52 -8.17
C GLY A 108 7.86 -5.76 -9.44
N ALA A 109 8.04 -6.47 -10.55
CA ALA A 109 8.43 -5.82 -11.78
C ALA A 109 8.08 -6.63 -13.03
N ASP A 110 7.64 -5.94 -14.09
CA ASP A 110 7.43 -6.54 -15.40
C ASP A 110 8.74 -6.59 -16.21
N GLY A 111 8.96 -7.73 -16.89
CA GLY A 111 10.15 -8.02 -17.68
C GLY A 111 11.36 -8.50 -16.87
N ASP A 112 12.54 -8.49 -17.48
CA ASP A 112 13.79 -8.85 -16.79
C ASP A 112 14.19 -7.75 -15.81
N ALA A 113 13.81 -7.92 -14.53
CA ALA A 113 14.15 -7.02 -13.43
C ALA A 113 13.70 -5.55 -13.63
N GLY A 114 12.46 -5.34 -14.10
CA GLY A 114 11.87 -4.01 -14.20
C GLY A 114 12.20 -3.24 -15.47
N ARG A 115 12.72 -3.91 -16.51
CA ARG A 115 12.90 -3.33 -17.84
C ARG A 115 11.60 -2.75 -18.42
N ILE A 116 10.44 -3.26 -18.04
CA ILE A 116 9.14 -2.75 -18.48
C ILE A 116 8.57 -1.78 -17.45
N GLY A 117 8.69 -2.09 -16.18
CA GLY A 117 8.30 -1.21 -15.08
C GLY A 117 8.35 -1.97 -13.76
N TYR A 118 8.25 -1.26 -12.65
CA TYR A 118 8.15 -1.86 -11.32
C TYR A 118 6.99 -1.29 -10.53
N TRP A 119 6.54 -2.06 -9.54
CA TRP A 119 5.59 -1.60 -8.52
C TRP A 119 6.21 -1.70 -7.14
N ASP A 120 5.78 -0.79 -6.28
CA ASP A 120 6.13 -0.78 -4.88
C ASP A 120 5.05 -1.47 -4.03
N VAL A 121 5.47 -2.01 -2.90
CA VAL A 121 4.59 -2.58 -1.89
C VAL A 121 5.11 -2.13 -0.53
N VAL A 122 4.27 -1.47 0.25
CA VAL A 122 4.62 -1.07 1.62
C VAL A 122 3.61 -1.65 2.60
N LEU A 123 4.11 -2.06 3.76
CA LEU A 123 3.32 -2.32 4.95
C LEU A 123 3.70 -1.27 5.99
N VAL A 124 2.75 -0.42 6.36
CA VAL A 124 2.96 0.69 7.29
C VAL A 124 2.00 0.58 8.48
N LYS A 125 2.42 1.09 9.63
CA LYS A 125 1.49 1.50 10.69
C LYS A 125 1.12 2.96 10.42
N ALA A 126 -0.17 3.22 10.28
CA ALA A 126 -0.70 4.53 9.96
C ALA A 126 -1.40 5.16 11.16
N ASN A 127 -1.34 6.48 11.21
CA ASN A 127 -1.99 7.32 12.21
C ASN A 127 -3.21 8.02 11.61
N GLU A 128 -4.03 8.59 12.49
CA GLU A 128 -5.11 9.48 12.10
C GLU A 128 -4.57 10.68 11.31
N GLY A 129 -5.18 10.98 10.17
CA GLY A 129 -4.76 12.07 9.27
C GLY A 129 -3.66 11.68 8.27
N ASP A 130 -3.10 10.47 8.36
CA ASP A 130 -2.11 10.01 7.38
C ASP A 130 -2.74 9.89 5.99
N VAL A 131 -1.95 10.25 4.97
CA VAL A 131 -2.34 10.17 3.56
C VAL A 131 -1.25 9.52 2.72
N PHE A 132 -1.68 8.59 1.88
CA PHE A 132 -0.81 7.84 0.97
C PHE A 132 -1.29 8.02 -0.46
N ARG A 133 -0.40 8.51 -1.33
CA ARG A 133 -0.65 8.63 -2.77
C ARG A 133 -0.04 7.44 -3.49
N VAL A 134 -0.88 6.60 -4.05
CA VAL A 134 -0.47 5.44 -4.86
C VAL A 134 -0.50 5.84 -6.33
N THR A 135 0.68 5.94 -6.93
CA THR A 135 0.81 6.12 -8.38
C THR A 135 0.90 4.74 -9.03
N TRP A 136 0.05 4.49 -10.02
CA TRP A 136 0.03 3.22 -10.73
C TRP A 136 1.07 3.19 -11.85
N GLY A 137 1.49 1.98 -12.22
CA GLY A 137 2.28 1.75 -13.44
C GLY A 137 1.60 2.19 -14.71
N GLY A 138 2.40 2.42 -15.77
CA GLY A 138 1.85 2.70 -17.10
C GLY A 138 1.32 4.14 -17.28
N SER A 139 2.07 5.14 -16.79
CA SER A 139 1.89 6.55 -17.15
C SER A 139 1.61 6.70 -18.66
N GLY A 140 0.44 7.25 -18.99
CA GLY A 140 -0.09 7.36 -20.36
C GLY A 140 -1.30 6.46 -20.68
N TYR A 141 -1.73 5.59 -19.76
CA TYR A 141 -2.96 4.80 -19.89
C TYR A 141 -4.13 5.33 -19.02
N ASN A 142 -4.10 6.62 -18.66
CA ASN A 142 -5.13 7.28 -17.83
C ASN A 142 -5.41 6.57 -16.49
N TYR A 143 -4.36 6.01 -15.87
CA TYR A 143 -4.46 5.57 -14.49
C TYR A 143 -4.13 6.75 -13.58
N GLU A 144 -5.19 7.42 -13.13
CA GLU A 144 -5.07 8.48 -12.14
C GLU A 144 -4.53 7.91 -10.82
N PRO A 145 -3.61 8.62 -10.14
CA PRO A 145 -3.17 8.28 -8.80
C PRO A 145 -4.35 8.26 -7.83
N THR A 146 -4.33 7.29 -6.93
CA THR A 146 -5.36 7.14 -5.89
C THR A 146 -4.76 7.53 -4.54
N PHE A 147 -5.49 8.33 -3.79
CA PHE A 147 -5.17 8.77 -2.44
C PHE A 147 -5.92 7.89 -1.44
N TYR A 148 -5.21 7.44 -0.41
CA TYR A 148 -5.76 6.71 0.73
C TYR A 148 -5.60 7.58 1.96
N VAL A 149 -6.71 8.10 2.49
CA VAL A 149 -6.74 8.99 3.67
C VAL A 149 -7.22 8.21 4.88
N VAL A 150 -6.45 8.22 5.96
CA VAL A 150 -6.80 7.58 7.22
C VAL A 150 -7.58 8.57 8.08
N HIS A 151 -8.86 8.27 8.33
CA HIS A 151 -9.69 9.11 9.18
C HIS A 151 -10.73 8.30 9.94
N ASN A 152 -10.94 8.59 11.22
CA ASN A 152 -11.97 7.98 12.06
C ASN A 152 -12.00 6.44 12.00
N ASN A 153 -10.83 5.78 12.08
CA ASN A 153 -10.69 4.33 11.97
C ASN A 153 -11.16 3.73 10.62
N GLN A 154 -11.27 4.56 9.59
CA GLN A 154 -11.59 4.17 8.22
C GLN A 154 -10.47 4.58 7.27
N ILE A 155 -10.53 4.02 6.06
CA ILE A 155 -9.67 4.40 4.94
C ILE A 155 -10.60 4.91 3.85
N PHE A 156 -10.42 6.18 3.49
CA PHE A 156 -11.14 6.81 2.40
C PHE A 156 -10.26 6.83 1.16
N GLU A 157 -10.87 6.52 0.02
CA GLU A 157 -10.20 6.45 -1.26
C GLU A 157 -10.74 7.57 -2.15
N ALA A 158 -9.85 8.34 -2.78
CA ALA A 158 -10.22 9.32 -3.78
C ALA A 158 -9.17 9.33 -4.88
N ASP A 159 -9.60 9.44 -6.13
CA ASP A 159 -8.67 9.72 -7.21
C ASP A 159 -8.21 11.19 -7.14
N GLN A 160 -7.13 11.50 -7.83
CA GLN A 160 -6.49 12.81 -7.79
C GLN A 160 -7.41 14.01 -8.04
N GLN A 161 -8.49 13.82 -8.83
CA GLN A 161 -9.45 14.88 -9.14
C GLN A 161 -10.46 15.10 -8.00
N GLU A 162 -10.66 14.12 -7.13
CA GLU A 162 -11.71 14.10 -6.10
C GLU A 162 -11.11 14.26 -4.69
N VAL A 163 -9.79 14.34 -4.56
CA VAL A 163 -9.14 14.38 -3.25
C VAL A 163 -9.50 15.64 -2.47
N GLU A 164 -9.63 16.80 -3.13
CA GLU A 164 -10.05 18.04 -2.47
C GLU A 164 -11.49 17.92 -1.93
N ASP A 165 -12.42 17.43 -2.76
CA ASP A 165 -13.81 17.16 -2.37
C ASP A 165 -13.89 16.17 -1.19
N LEU A 166 -13.01 15.15 -1.18
CA LEU A 166 -12.91 14.22 -0.06
C LEU A 166 -12.54 14.96 1.23
N TYR A 167 -11.48 15.77 1.23
CA TYR A 167 -11.07 16.53 2.42
C TYR A 167 -12.16 17.49 2.90
N GLU A 168 -12.83 18.20 1.98
CA GLU A 168 -13.97 19.06 2.30
C GLU A 168 -15.10 18.26 2.96
N SER A 169 -15.46 17.10 2.39
CA SER A 169 -16.54 16.25 2.91
C SER A 169 -16.23 15.68 4.30
N LEU A 170 -14.95 15.46 4.62
CA LEU A 170 -14.49 14.99 5.93
C LEU A 170 -14.32 16.15 6.93
N GLY A 171 -14.40 17.41 6.47
CA GLY A 171 -14.14 18.60 7.29
C GLY A 171 -12.69 18.69 7.75
N LEU A 172 -11.74 18.23 6.93
CA LEU A 172 -10.31 18.20 7.21
C LEU A 172 -9.57 19.24 6.39
N GLU A 173 -8.47 19.77 6.95
CA GLU A 173 -7.51 20.56 6.18
C GLU A 173 -6.54 19.62 5.44
N MET A 174 -6.31 19.91 4.15
CA MET A 174 -5.41 19.11 3.33
C MET A 174 -3.94 19.41 3.69
N PRO A 175 -3.11 18.40 4.02
CA PRO A 175 -1.75 18.62 4.52
C PRO A 175 -0.70 18.82 3.41
N PHE A 176 -1.14 19.06 2.17
CA PHE A 176 -0.29 19.21 0.98
C PHE A 176 -0.97 20.14 -0.03
N GLY A 177 -0.19 20.72 -0.95
CA GLY A 177 -0.70 21.49 -2.07
C GLY A 177 -1.11 20.61 -3.25
N LEU A 178 -1.99 21.14 -4.09
CA LEU A 178 -2.27 20.59 -5.42
C LEU A 178 -1.84 21.61 -6.47
N SER A 179 -0.99 21.19 -7.39
CA SER A 179 -0.61 21.97 -8.58
C SER A 179 -0.82 21.11 -9.81
N PHE A 180 -1.31 21.68 -10.91
CA PHE A 180 -1.69 20.94 -12.11
C PHE A 180 -1.10 21.54 -13.38
N GLU A 181 -0.64 20.67 -14.28
CA GLU A 181 -0.27 20.98 -15.67
C GLU A 181 -1.04 20.04 -16.61
N ASP A 182 -1.80 20.60 -17.56
CA ASP A 182 -2.62 19.83 -18.51
C ASP A 182 -3.47 18.71 -17.85
N SER A 183 -4.11 19.03 -16.71
CA SER A 183 -4.91 18.11 -15.87
C SER A 183 -4.13 17.03 -15.12
N ARG A 184 -2.79 17.06 -15.13
CA ARG A 184 -1.94 16.17 -14.33
C ARG A 184 -1.41 16.92 -13.13
N MET A 185 -1.55 16.34 -11.93
CA MET A 185 -0.92 16.91 -10.74
C MET A 185 0.59 16.86 -10.89
N VAL A 186 1.23 18.01 -10.73
CA VAL A 186 2.67 18.13 -10.59
C VAL A 186 3.04 17.70 -9.18
N VAL A 187 3.90 16.69 -9.09
CA VAL A 187 4.37 16.17 -7.80
C VAL A 187 5.62 16.92 -7.40
N ASP A 188 5.47 17.88 -6.48
CA ASP A 188 6.61 18.54 -5.86
C ASP A 188 7.32 17.58 -4.90
N LEU A 189 8.64 17.44 -5.05
CA LEU A 189 9.47 16.59 -4.18
C LEU A 189 9.74 17.25 -2.82
N GLU A 190 9.55 18.57 -2.70
CA GLU A 190 9.57 19.29 -1.43
C GLU A 190 8.31 19.00 -0.60
N GLU A 191 7.20 18.68 -1.25
CA GLU A 191 5.95 18.31 -0.59
C GLU A 191 5.77 16.79 -0.45
N TRP A 192 6.28 15.98 -1.39
CA TRP A 192 6.03 14.54 -1.45
C TRP A 192 7.30 13.69 -1.45
N LYS A 193 7.45 12.84 -0.44
CA LYS A 193 8.50 11.80 -0.39
C LYS A 193 7.96 10.43 -0.77
N THR A 194 8.79 9.63 -1.41
CA THR A 194 8.55 8.18 -1.55
C THR A 194 8.87 7.52 -0.21
N ILE A 195 8.02 6.59 0.22
CA ILE A 195 8.24 5.78 1.43
C ILE A 195 9.43 4.84 1.23
#